data_AF-A0A944G8F2-F1
#
_entry.id   AF-A0A944G8F2-F1
#
_cell.length_a   1.000
_cell.length_b   1.000
_cell.length_c   1.000
_cell.angle_alpha   90.00
_cell.angle_beta   90.00
_cell.angle_gamma   90.00
#
_symmetry.space_group_name_H-M   'P 1'
#
loop_
_entity.id
_entity.type
_entity.pdbx_description
1 polymer ?
#
loop_
_entity_poly.entity_id
_entity_poly.type
_entity_poly.pdbx_seq_one_letter_code
_entity_poly.pdbx_strand_id
1 'polypeptide(L)'
;MKKDLSKILITLLLPSCFVINVSSQESTLSAGSAKGGSNTLEVTYTVGEVVVGYSDNNANAKYVVSNGYEIGLSTTRHIIHYYVADKEYAADTFYTGDLIVPINDPYVGHDSAFVSWDNILPERMPSTDLILNAIVDERTYDLQLAENYCPGDTINIKLTSNWAPNDIESFSLKSNVDSFPIITEKKLKHDDGIAIASFVLPASYSRGGKAVSAKMTVNYFDGYKKEMKEFSVNVGYSKEFIHPKVGNMITVDDIGEPVYTYQWQKDGENIPGETNKFYHEEKGLNGAYSVIVGTDEGLKTICPQSLYFAASDKKGFSTESVIVRHGEDFELTLDGFNADELKKGEVFVFDYKGSIVLAPISDVQQTITLNLSHVGAYVVAFTQGKHKKYTTKVIVK
;
A
#
# COMPACT_ATOMS: atom_id res chain seq x y z
N MET A 1 3.01 -68.97 -44.05
CA MET A 1 3.59 -67.91 -43.21
C MET A 1 4.00 -68.51 -41.89
N LYS A 2 5.31 -68.53 -41.56
CA LYS A 2 5.76 -68.87 -40.20
C LYS A 2 5.21 -67.78 -39.27
N LYS A 3 4.29 -68.13 -38.37
CA LYS A 3 3.95 -67.27 -37.24
C LYS A 3 5.21 -67.17 -36.38
N ASP A 4 5.80 -65.99 -36.27
CA ASP A 4 6.85 -65.74 -35.28
C ASP A 4 6.24 -65.94 -33.90
N LEU A 5 6.62 -67.03 -33.24
CA LEU A 5 6.24 -67.34 -31.88
C LEU A 5 7.26 -66.69 -30.96
N SER A 6 6.85 -65.67 -30.23
CA SER A 6 7.65 -65.11 -29.15
C SER A 6 7.50 -66.01 -27.92
N LYS A 7 8.62 -66.50 -27.38
CA LYS A 7 8.63 -67.25 -26.11
C LYS A 7 8.99 -66.27 -25.00
N ILE A 8 8.16 -66.19 -23.96
CA ILE A 8 8.52 -65.53 -22.69
C ILE A 8 8.65 -66.61 -21.63
N LEU A 9 9.80 -66.61 -20.96
CA LEU A 9 10.05 -67.47 -19.80
C LEU A 9 9.67 -66.69 -18.54
N ILE A 10 8.62 -67.11 -17.84
CA ILE A 10 8.20 -66.49 -16.59
C ILE A 10 8.59 -67.45 -15.46
N THR A 11 9.55 -67.04 -14.62
CA THR A 11 9.97 -67.80 -13.43
C THR A 11 9.31 -67.17 -12.21
N LEU A 12 8.41 -67.89 -11.55
CA LEU A 12 7.74 -67.43 -10.33
C LEU A 12 8.19 -68.30 -9.15
N LEU A 13 8.64 -67.66 -8.07
CA LEU A 13 8.87 -68.30 -6.77
C LEU A 13 7.54 -68.29 -6.00
N LEU A 14 6.82 -69.42 -5.99
CA LEU A 14 5.48 -69.52 -5.41
C LEU A 14 5.44 -70.51 -4.24
N PRO A 15 4.71 -70.21 -3.15
CA PRO A 15 4.43 -71.16 -2.08
C PRO A 15 3.48 -72.28 -2.53
N SER A 16 3.40 -73.36 -1.73
CA SER A 16 3.04 -74.72 -2.14
C SER A 16 1.61 -74.98 -2.68
N CYS A 17 0.74 -73.99 -2.84
CA CYS A 17 -0.53 -74.12 -3.57
C CYS A 17 -0.91 -72.79 -4.23
N PHE A 18 -1.13 -72.81 -5.55
CA PHE A 18 -1.57 -71.64 -6.32
C PHE A 18 -2.36 -72.08 -7.56
N VAL A 19 -3.20 -71.18 -8.08
CA VAL A 19 -3.91 -71.34 -9.36
C VAL A 19 -3.54 -70.14 -10.25
N ILE A 20 -3.02 -70.41 -11.45
CA ILE A 20 -2.71 -69.36 -12.45
C ILE A 20 -3.81 -69.38 -13.50
N ASN A 21 -4.42 -68.21 -13.75
CA ASN A 21 -5.32 -68.01 -14.88
C ASN A 21 -4.65 -67.10 -15.91
N VAL A 22 -4.55 -67.58 -17.14
CA VAL A 22 -3.98 -66.83 -18.28
C VAL A 22 -5.10 -66.53 -19.25
N SER A 23 -5.28 -65.26 -19.60
CA SER A 23 -6.25 -64.83 -20.62
C SER A 23 -5.59 -63.91 -21.63
N SER A 24 -5.82 -64.14 -22.92
CA SER A 24 -5.48 -63.19 -23.98
C SER A 24 -6.76 -62.75 -24.69
N GLN A 25 -6.82 -61.50 -25.15
CA GLN A 25 -8.00 -61.01 -25.88
C GLN A 25 -8.10 -61.57 -27.32
N GLU A 26 -7.01 -62.11 -27.91
CA GLU A 26 -7.03 -62.51 -29.34
C GLU A 26 -6.29 -63.82 -29.71
N SER A 27 -6.03 -64.76 -28.79
CA SER A 27 -5.53 -66.08 -29.24
C SER A 27 -5.76 -67.28 -28.31
N THR A 28 -5.82 -68.46 -28.94
CA THR A 28 -5.90 -69.77 -28.30
C THR A 28 -4.65 -70.06 -27.45
N LEU A 29 -4.85 -70.32 -26.15
CA LEU A 29 -3.82 -70.69 -25.18
C LEU A 29 -3.86 -72.21 -24.89
N SER A 30 -2.70 -72.86 -24.84
CA SER A 30 -2.55 -74.19 -24.24
C SER A 30 -1.74 -74.05 -22.95
N ALA A 31 -2.38 -74.21 -21.78
CA ALA A 31 -1.71 -74.20 -20.49
C ALA A 31 -1.49 -75.64 -19.99
N GLY A 32 -0.26 -76.01 -19.64
CA GLY A 32 0.02 -77.26 -18.91
C GLY A 32 -0.14 -77.06 -17.40
N SER A 33 -0.71 -78.04 -16.70
CA SER A 33 -0.77 -78.04 -15.23
C SER A 33 0.52 -78.64 -14.63
N ALA A 34 1.15 -77.96 -13.68
CA ALA A 34 2.25 -78.52 -12.89
C ALA A 34 1.83 -78.67 -11.42
N LYS A 35 1.95 -79.90 -10.87
CA LYS A 35 1.88 -80.18 -9.43
C LYS A 35 3.30 -80.41 -8.91
N GLY A 36 3.73 -79.56 -7.98
CA GLY A 36 4.84 -79.83 -7.05
C GLY A 36 6.18 -79.19 -7.40
N GLY A 37 6.67 -78.37 -6.46
CA GLY A 37 8.09 -78.06 -6.20
C GLY A 37 8.92 -77.53 -7.37
N SER A 38 9.08 -76.20 -7.46
CA SER A 38 9.75 -75.47 -8.55
C SER A 38 8.98 -75.48 -9.87
N ASN A 39 7.91 -74.68 -9.94
CA ASN A 39 7.06 -74.59 -11.12
C ASN A 39 7.53 -73.46 -12.06
N THR A 40 8.40 -73.78 -13.01
CA THR A 40 8.67 -72.91 -14.18
C THR A 40 7.50 -73.03 -15.16
N LEU A 41 6.88 -71.92 -15.56
CA LEU A 41 5.77 -71.93 -16.53
C LEU A 41 6.26 -71.38 -17.87
N GLU A 42 6.37 -72.24 -18.88
CA GLU A 42 6.60 -71.80 -20.26
C GLU A 42 5.27 -71.45 -20.93
N VAL A 43 5.08 -70.16 -21.25
CA VAL A 43 3.91 -69.68 -22.00
C VAL A 43 4.36 -69.28 -23.40
N THR A 44 3.83 -69.97 -24.41
CA THR A 44 4.05 -69.61 -25.81
C THR A 44 2.80 -68.89 -26.32
N TYR A 45 2.94 -67.67 -26.85
CA TYR A 45 1.83 -66.93 -27.43
C TYR A 45 2.23 -66.29 -28.77
N THR A 46 1.24 -65.87 -29.54
CA THR A 46 1.46 -65.10 -30.78
C THR A 46 1.08 -63.65 -30.51
N VAL A 47 2.03 -62.73 -30.70
CA VAL A 47 1.96 -61.26 -30.62
C VAL A 47 0.63 -60.67 -30.14
N GLY A 48 0.64 -60.14 -28.92
CA GLY A 48 -0.47 -59.46 -28.23
C GLY A 48 -0.11 -59.19 -26.76
N GLU A 49 -0.92 -58.41 -26.05
CA GLU A 49 -0.77 -58.14 -24.62
C GLU A 49 -1.16 -59.39 -23.81
N VAL A 50 -0.28 -59.87 -22.92
CA VAL A 50 -0.49 -61.10 -22.14
C VAL A 50 -0.73 -60.77 -20.68
N VAL A 51 -1.97 -60.88 -20.24
CA VAL A 51 -2.35 -60.69 -18.84
C VAL A 51 -2.21 -62.01 -18.09
N VAL A 52 -1.28 -62.09 -17.15
CA VAL A 52 -1.13 -63.23 -16.22
C VAL A 52 -1.67 -62.82 -14.85
N GLY A 53 -2.76 -63.45 -14.42
CA GLY A 53 -3.35 -63.22 -13.10
C GLY A 53 -3.04 -64.37 -12.14
N TYR A 54 -2.76 -64.03 -10.88
CA TYR A 54 -2.72 -64.95 -9.74
C TYR A 54 -3.74 -64.51 -8.69
N SER A 55 -4.47 -65.46 -8.11
CA SER A 55 -5.28 -65.25 -6.91
C SER A 55 -4.88 -66.29 -5.85
N ASP A 56 -4.45 -65.83 -4.68
CA ASP A 56 -4.46 -66.66 -3.47
C ASP A 56 -5.87 -66.60 -2.84
N ASN A 57 -6.32 -67.69 -2.24
CA ASN A 57 -7.61 -67.79 -1.56
C ASN A 57 -7.73 -66.84 -0.34
N ASN A 58 -6.66 -66.12 0.02
CA ASN A 58 -6.62 -65.18 1.15
C ASN A 58 -6.28 -63.72 0.78
N ALA A 59 -6.06 -63.37 -0.49
CA ALA A 59 -5.81 -61.98 -0.87
C ALA A 59 -6.31 -61.68 -2.29
N ASN A 60 -7.26 -60.74 -2.39
CA ASN A 60 -7.68 -60.11 -3.64
C ASN A 60 -6.49 -59.37 -4.24
N ALA A 61 -5.70 -60.06 -5.07
CA ALA A 61 -4.63 -59.45 -5.86
C ALA A 61 -4.96 -59.61 -7.34
N LYS A 62 -4.87 -58.51 -8.09
CA LYS A 62 -5.13 -58.47 -9.54
C LYS A 62 -3.90 -57.80 -10.16
N TYR A 63 -3.16 -58.53 -10.98
CA TYR A 63 -1.96 -58.03 -11.65
C TYR A 63 -2.14 -58.11 -13.17
N VAL A 64 -1.66 -57.08 -13.87
CA VAL A 64 -1.58 -57.01 -15.33
C VAL A 64 -0.09 -56.93 -15.67
N VAL A 65 0.41 -57.91 -16.42
CA VAL A 65 1.75 -57.83 -17.01
C VAL A 65 1.56 -57.30 -18.42
N SER A 66 2.14 -56.14 -18.75
CA SER A 66 2.29 -55.73 -20.15
C SER A 66 3.77 -55.41 -20.41
N ASN A 67 4.23 -55.87 -21.58
CA ASN A 67 5.57 -55.77 -22.15
C ASN A 67 6.64 -55.05 -21.31
N GLY A 68 7.50 -55.82 -20.64
CA GLY A 68 8.84 -55.39 -20.25
C GLY A 68 8.98 -54.72 -18.88
N TYR A 69 7.95 -54.66 -18.05
CA TYR A 69 8.08 -54.21 -16.66
C TYR A 69 8.12 -55.38 -15.68
N GLU A 70 9.26 -55.58 -15.01
CA GLU A 70 9.34 -56.42 -13.81
C GLU A 70 8.59 -55.70 -12.68
N ILE A 71 7.48 -56.26 -12.23
CA ILE A 71 6.78 -55.81 -11.02
C ILE A 71 7.32 -56.68 -9.87
N GLY A 72 8.00 -56.06 -8.91
CA GLY A 72 8.46 -56.73 -7.71
C GLY A 72 7.26 -57.27 -6.91
N LEU A 73 7.22 -58.57 -6.68
CA LEU A 73 6.24 -59.23 -5.81
C LEU A 73 6.57 -58.91 -4.35
N SER A 74 6.25 -57.70 -3.89
CA SER A 74 6.20 -57.41 -2.46
C SER A 74 4.78 -57.60 -1.95
N THR A 75 4.60 -58.49 -0.97
CA THR A 75 3.35 -58.59 -0.19
C THR A 75 3.33 -57.60 0.98
N THR A 76 4.44 -56.90 1.20
CA THR A 76 4.59 -55.93 2.30
C THR A 76 4.02 -54.60 1.85
N ARG A 77 2.99 -54.15 2.58
CA ARG A 77 2.37 -52.84 2.39
C ARG A 77 3.11 -51.80 3.20
N HIS A 78 3.25 -50.62 2.63
CA HIS A 78 3.76 -49.44 3.28
C HIS A 78 2.83 -48.27 3.01
N ILE A 79 2.85 -47.29 3.91
CA ILE A 79 1.96 -46.14 3.88
C ILE A 79 2.77 -44.88 3.66
N ILE A 80 2.27 -43.99 2.81
CA ILE A 80 2.72 -42.61 2.73
C ILE A 80 1.71 -41.77 3.49
N HIS A 81 2.14 -41.18 4.60
CA HIS A 81 1.35 -40.25 5.40
C HIS A 81 1.65 -38.82 4.99
N TYR A 82 0.62 -38.07 4.61
CA TYR A 82 0.71 -36.67 4.21
C TYR A 82 0.15 -35.80 5.33
N TYR A 83 0.95 -34.86 5.84
CA TYR A 83 0.57 -33.94 6.91
C TYR A 83 0.54 -32.49 6.43
N VAL A 84 -0.49 -31.76 6.87
CA VAL A 84 -0.64 -30.31 6.69
C VAL A 84 -0.88 -29.71 8.06
N ALA A 85 0.01 -28.81 8.49
CA ALA A 85 -0.04 -28.17 9.82
C ALA A 85 -0.24 -29.20 10.96
N ASP A 86 0.62 -30.22 11.00
CA ASP A 86 0.63 -31.32 11.98
C ASP A 86 -0.64 -32.20 12.03
N LYS A 87 -1.54 -32.04 11.05
CA LYS A 87 -2.75 -32.86 10.89
C LYS A 87 -2.62 -33.74 9.66
N GLU A 88 -2.94 -35.03 9.81
CA GLU A 88 -2.97 -35.97 8.69
C GLU A 88 -4.03 -35.53 7.67
N TYR A 89 -3.57 -35.19 6.47
CA TYR A 89 -4.39 -34.76 5.33
C TYR A 89 -4.88 -35.96 4.53
N ALA A 90 -3.98 -36.90 4.24
CA ALA A 90 -4.26 -38.11 3.48
C ALA A 90 -3.26 -39.21 3.85
N ALA A 91 -3.62 -40.45 3.54
CA ALA A 91 -2.73 -41.59 3.64
C ALA A 91 -2.99 -42.55 2.48
N ASP A 92 -1.96 -42.86 1.71
CA ASP A 92 -2.04 -43.81 0.59
C ASP A 92 -1.22 -45.05 0.90
N THR A 93 -1.78 -46.21 0.57
CA THR A 93 -1.14 -47.52 0.81
C THR A 93 -0.66 -48.12 -0.49
N PHE A 94 0.62 -48.47 -0.53
CA PHE A 94 1.30 -49.06 -1.69
C PHE A 94 2.02 -50.35 -1.29
N TYR A 95 2.28 -51.24 -2.24
CA TYR A 95 3.24 -52.32 -2.06
C TYR A 95 4.66 -51.83 -2.39
N THR A 96 5.69 -52.41 -1.76
CA THR A 96 7.09 -52.07 -2.10
C THR A 96 7.34 -52.23 -3.60
N GLY A 97 7.89 -51.20 -4.23
CA GLY A 97 8.21 -51.16 -5.66
C GLY A 97 7.10 -50.61 -6.57
N ASP A 98 5.89 -50.39 -6.03
CA ASP A 98 4.80 -49.75 -6.76
C ASP A 98 5.20 -48.35 -7.23
N LEU A 99 4.74 -47.95 -8.42
CA LEU A 99 4.92 -46.59 -8.91
C LEU A 99 4.08 -45.64 -8.06
N ILE A 100 4.69 -44.60 -7.50
CA ILE A 100 3.97 -43.63 -6.70
C ILE A 100 3.37 -42.57 -7.63
N VAL A 101 2.06 -42.36 -7.54
CA VAL A 101 1.35 -41.27 -8.22
C VAL A 101 1.21 -40.10 -7.24
N PRO A 102 1.72 -38.91 -7.56
CA PRO A 102 1.55 -37.75 -6.70
C PRO A 102 0.07 -37.42 -6.46
N ILE A 103 -0.29 -37.13 -5.21
CA ILE A 103 -1.61 -36.62 -4.86
C ILE A 103 -1.76 -35.17 -5.34
N ASN A 104 -3.00 -34.71 -5.50
CA ASN A 104 -3.28 -33.30 -5.76
C ASN A 104 -2.76 -32.44 -4.60
N ASP A 105 -2.24 -31.26 -4.93
CA ASP A 105 -1.75 -30.30 -3.95
C ASP A 105 -2.81 -30.06 -2.87
N PRO A 106 -2.44 -30.16 -1.58
CA PRO A 106 -3.37 -29.97 -0.50
C PRO A 106 -3.81 -28.51 -0.44
N TYR A 107 -5.08 -28.30 -0.09
CA TYR A 107 -5.54 -26.99 0.31
C TYR A 107 -5.00 -26.67 1.70
N VAL A 108 -4.14 -25.65 1.81
CA VAL A 108 -3.44 -25.27 3.06
C VAL A 108 -4.03 -24.03 3.74
N GLY A 109 -5.24 -23.64 3.36
CA GLY A 109 -5.92 -22.44 3.87
C GLY A 109 -5.77 -21.22 2.95
N HIS A 110 -6.54 -20.16 3.22
CA HIS A 110 -6.52 -18.94 2.41
C HIS A 110 -5.28 -18.07 2.65
N ASP A 111 -4.60 -18.26 3.78
CA ASP A 111 -3.44 -17.48 4.22
C ASP A 111 -2.09 -18.10 3.86
N SER A 112 -2.11 -19.24 3.15
CA SER A 112 -0.91 -19.94 2.74
C SER A 112 -1.10 -20.63 1.39
N ALA A 113 -0.01 -21.04 0.74
CA ALA A 113 -0.04 -21.88 -0.45
C ALA A 113 0.92 -23.02 -0.26
N PHE A 114 0.52 -24.15 -0.78
CA PHE A 114 1.37 -25.31 -0.88
C PHE A 114 2.50 -25.02 -1.87
N VAL A 115 3.75 -25.18 -1.42
CA VAL A 115 4.95 -25.00 -2.25
C VAL A 115 5.41 -26.37 -2.75
N SER A 116 5.62 -27.29 -1.80
CA SER A 116 6.03 -28.67 -2.07
C SER A 116 5.88 -29.51 -0.81
N TRP A 117 6.16 -30.80 -0.90
CA TRP A 117 6.45 -31.62 0.26
C TRP A 117 7.88 -31.38 0.76
N ASP A 118 8.12 -31.62 2.04
CA ASP A 118 9.43 -31.48 2.69
C ASP A 118 10.47 -32.48 2.20
N ASN A 119 10.03 -33.60 1.64
CA ASN A 119 10.88 -34.59 1.01
C ASN A 119 10.46 -34.85 -0.44
N ILE A 120 11.44 -35.17 -1.27
CA ILE A 120 11.21 -35.59 -2.66
C ILE A 120 10.59 -36.98 -2.63
N LEU A 121 9.39 -37.10 -3.22
CA LEU A 121 8.71 -38.36 -3.37
C LEU A 121 9.52 -39.29 -4.30
N PRO A 122 9.89 -40.51 -3.87
CA PRO A 122 10.57 -41.44 -4.76
C PRO A 122 9.62 -41.89 -5.88
N GLU A 123 10.17 -42.26 -7.04
CA GLU A 123 9.37 -42.76 -8.16
C GLU A 123 8.65 -44.08 -7.80
N ARG A 124 9.23 -44.87 -6.90
CA ARG A 124 8.70 -46.15 -6.44
C ARG A 124 8.68 -46.26 -4.92
N MET A 125 7.68 -46.98 -4.40
CA MET A 125 7.50 -47.17 -2.97
C MET A 125 8.68 -47.93 -2.36
N PRO A 126 9.39 -47.35 -1.37
CA PRO A 126 10.46 -48.05 -0.66
C PRO A 126 9.91 -49.10 0.31
N SER A 127 10.79 -49.89 0.92
CA SER A 127 10.45 -50.91 1.93
C SER A 127 10.20 -50.32 3.32
N THR A 128 9.76 -49.07 3.39
CA THR A 128 9.54 -48.31 4.62
C THR A 128 8.39 -47.34 4.41
N ASP A 129 7.67 -47.02 5.47
CA ASP A 129 6.67 -45.96 5.43
C ASP A 129 7.33 -44.60 5.22
N LEU A 130 6.59 -43.68 4.60
CA LEU A 130 7.04 -42.33 4.32
C LEU A 130 6.14 -41.33 5.05
N ILE A 131 6.75 -40.26 5.54
CA ILE A 131 6.04 -39.13 6.15
C ILE A 131 6.44 -37.89 5.36
N LEU A 132 5.44 -37.17 4.89
CA LEU A 132 5.60 -35.95 4.11
C LEU A 132 4.86 -34.83 4.79
N ASN A 133 5.58 -33.75 5.10
CA ASN A 133 4.99 -32.53 5.63
C ASN A 133 4.89 -31.50 4.52
N ALA A 134 3.74 -30.86 4.40
CA ALA A 134 3.56 -29.77 3.46
C ALA A 134 4.46 -28.58 3.83
N ILE A 135 5.32 -28.16 2.89
CA ILE A 135 5.97 -26.85 2.93
C ILE A 135 4.96 -25.85 2.39
N VAL A 136 4.67 -24.84 3.20
CA VAL A 136 3.75 -23.76 2.87
C VAL A 136 4.48 -22.42 2.86
N ASP A 137 4.06 -21.54 1.96
CA ASP A 137 4.45 -20.13 1.96
C ASP A 137 3.28 -19.30 2.49
N GLU A 138 3.54 -18.40 3.44
CA GLU A 138 2.51 -17.59 4.09
C GLU A 138 2.25 -16.31 3.29
N ARG A 139 0.98 -15.93 3.15
CA ARG A 139 0.60 -14.64 2.55
C ARG A 139 0.88 -13.52 3.54
N THR A 140 1.86 -12.68 3.21
CA THR A 140 2.16 -11.44 3.94
C THR A 140 1.50 -10.23 3.28
N TYR A 141 1.12 -9.25 4.09
CA TYR A 141 0.48 -8.03 3.63
C TYR A 141 1.23 -6.83 4.19
N ASP A 142 1.74 -6.00 3.29
CA ASP A 142 2.35 -4.72 3.67
C ASP A 142 1.34 -3.58 3.55
N LEU A 143 1.27 -2.77 4.61
CA LEU A 143 0.45 -1.57 4.67
C LEU A 143 1.35 -0.34 4.59
N GLN A 144 1.16 0.48 3.56
CA GLN A 144 1.87 1.76 3.44
C GLN A 144 0.94 2.90 3.84
N LEU A 145 1.32 3.62 4.91
CA LEU A 145 0.62 4.80 5.43
C LEU A 145 1.58 5.98 5.52
N ALA A 146 1.07 7.19 5.34
CA ALA A 146 1.82 8.41 5.65
C ALA A 146 1.87 8.63 7.17
N GLU A 147 2.90 9.34 7.63
CA GLU A 147 3.11 9.58 9.07
C GLU A 147 2.03 10.49 9.69
N ASN A 148 1.52 11.45 8.91
CA ASN A 148 0.53 12.41 9.35
C ASN A 148 -0.49 12.69 8.24
N TYR A 149 -1.77 12.79 8.62
CA TYR A 149 -2.86 13.15 7.73
C TYR A 149 -3.61 14.37 8.25
N CYS A 150 -4.29 15.04 7.33
CA CYS A 150 -5.09 16.22 7.60
C CYS A 150 -6.59 15.97 7.44
N PRO A 151 -7.44 16.70 8.18
CA PRO A 151 -8.88 16.65 7.96
C PRO A 151 -9.21 16.95 6.48
N GLY A 152 -9.94 16.06 5.82
CA GLY A 152 -10.22 16.12 4.38
C GLY A 152 -9.28 15.30 3.49
N ASP A 153 -8.17 14.77 4.00
CA ASP A 153 -7.23 13.98 3.20
C ASP A 153 -7.83 12.65 2.76
N THR A 154 -7.38 12.18 1.59
CA THR A 154 -7.64 10.81 1.14
C THR A 154 -6.51 9.90 1.59
N ILE A 155 -6.81 8.95 2.46
CA ILE A 155 -5.88 7.91 2.90
C ILE A 155 -5.92 6.79 1.87
N ASN A 156 -4.79 6.57 1.19
CA ASN A 156 -4.61 5.45 0.28
C ASN A 156 -3.89 4.33 1.01
N ILE A 157 -4.59 3.23 1.22
CA ILE A 157 -4.06 1.97 1.71
C ILE A 157 -3.64 1.15 0.51
N LYS A 158 -2.34 1.02 0.31
CA LYS A 158 -1.79 0.03 -0.60
C LYS A 158 -1.59 -1.27 0.17
N LEU A 159 -2.19 -2.34 -0.35
CA LEU A 159 -2.02 -3.71 0.10
C LEU A 159 -1.23 -4.44 -1.00
N THR A 160 0.00 -4.81 -0.70
CA THR A 160 0.80 -5.67 -1.57
C THR A 160 0.81 -7.07 -0.99
N SER A 161 0.41 -8.04 -1.81
CA SER A 161 0.53 -9.46 -1.52
C SER A 161 1.78 -9.98 -2.24
N ASN A 162 2.50 -10.91 -1.61
CA ASN A 162 3.60 -11.63 -2.26
C ASN A 162 3.15 -12.45 -3.47
N TRP A 163 1.85 -12.70 -3.63
CA TRP A 163 1.24 -13.30 -4.84
C TRP A 163 0.19 -12.39 -5.50
N ALA A 164 -0.05 -12.58 -6.80
CA ALA A 164 -1.07 -11.84 -7.55
C ALA A 164 -2.45 -11.98 -6.87
N PRO A 165 -3.25 -10.91 -6.74
CA PRO A 165 -4.39 -10.83 -5.83
C PRO A 165 -5.65 -11.30 -6.56
N ASN A 166 -5.54 -12.39 -7.34
CA ASN A 166 -6.61 -12.86 -8.21
C ASN A 166 -7.84 -13.34 -7.42
N ASP A 167 -7.68 -13.56 -6.11
CA ASP A 167 -8.71 -14.11 -5.24
C ASP A 167 -9.48 -13.05 -4.43
N ILE A 168 -9.07 -11.78 -4.45
CA ILE A 168 -9.70 -10.72 -3.63
C ILE A 168 -10.90 -10.13 -4.36
N GLU A 169 -12.10 -10.32 -3.80
CA GLU A 169 -13.35 -9.77 -4.32
C GLU A 169 -13.53 -8.30 -3.91
N SER A 170 -13.33 -8.00 -2.64
CA SER A 170 -13.53 -6.66 -2.06
C SER A 170 -12.79 -6.48 -0.75
N PHE A 171 -12.71 -5.24 -0.27
CA PHE A 171 -12.24 -4.92 1.07
C PHE A 171 -13.27 -4.02 1.75
N SER A 172 -13.37 -4.11 3.08
CA SER A 172 -14.14 -3.18 3.90
C SER A 172 -13.28 -2.62 5.02
N LEU A 173 -13.55 -1.38 5.41
CA LEU A 173 -12.84 -0.69 6.48
C LEU A 173 -13.84 -0.26 7.53
N LYS A 174 -13.58 -0.57 8.80
CA LYS A 174 -14.38 -0.09 9.92
C LYS A 174 -13.47 0.66 10.88
N SER A 175 -13.77 1.93 11.10
CA SER A 175 -13.05 2.78 12.05
C SER A 175 -13.85 2.98 13.34
N ASN A 176 -13.15 3.49 14.36
CA ASN A 176 -13.70 3.79 15.68
C ASN A 176 -14.47 5.13 15.75
N VAL A 177 -14.64 5.85 14.64
CA VAL A 177 -15.42 7.10 14.59
C VAL A 177 -16.60 6.88 13.65
N ASP A 178 -17.82 7.06 14.14
CA ASP A 178 -19.05 6.72 13.40
C ASP A 178 -19.30 7.57 12.14
N SER A 179 -18.45 8.58 11.87
CA SER A 179 -18.61 9.57 10.79
C SER A 179 -17.74 9.32 9.55
N PHE A 180 -17.13 8.14 9.39
CA PHE A 180 -16.33 7.81 8.21
C PHE A 180 -17.20 7.22 7.08
N PRO A 181 -17.57 7.99 6.05
CA PRO A 181 -18.09 7.39 4.83
C PRO A 181 -16.95 6.65 4.12
N ILE A 182 -17.09 5.34 3.96
CA ILE A 182 -16.25 4.57 3.03
C ILE A 182 -16.62 5.07 1.63
N ILE A 183 -15.74 5.85 0.99
CA ILE A 183 -16.10 6.54 -0.27
C ILE A 183 -15.93 5.62 -1.49
N THR A 184 -15.13 4.56 -1.43
CA THR A 184 -14.95 3.70 -2.61
C THR A 184 -14.57 2.26 -2.28
N GLU A 185 -15.50 1.33 -2.47
CA GLU A 185 -15.17 -0.05 -2.86
C GLU A 185 -14.76 -0.01 -4.34
N LYS A 186 -13.47 0.15 -4.63
CA LYS A 186 -13.01 0.08 -6.01
C LYS A 186 -12.68 -1.37 -6.35
N LYS A 187 -13.48 -1.97 -7.24
CA LYS A 187 -13.13 -3.25 -7.89
C LYS A 187 -11.79 -3.12 -8.62
N LEU A 188 -10.92 -4.10 -8.40
CA LEU A 188 -9.52 -4.14 -8.80
C LEU A 188 -9.33 -4.22 -10.32
N LYS A 189 -8.21 -3.65 -10.80
CA LYS A 189 -7.59 -4.04 -12.08
C LYS A 189 -6.41 -4.95 -11.76
N HIS A 190 -6.27 -5.99 -12.58
CA HIS A 190 -5.76 -7.33 -12.28
C HIS A 190 -4.21 -7.48 -12.36
N ASP A 191 -3.47 -6.45 -12.78
CA ASP A 191 -2.18 -6.73 -13.45
C ASP A 191 -0.92 -6.78 -12.54
N ASP A 192 -0.96 -6.27 -11.28
CA ASP A 192 0.29 -6.00 -10.52
C ASP A 192 0.42 -6.59 -9.09
N GLY A 193 -0.49 -7.44 -8.56
CA GLY A 193 -0.33 -7.91 -7.16
C GLY A 193 -0.69 -6.89 -6.08
N ILE A 194 -1.26 -5.75 -6.47
CA ILE A 194 -1.52 -4.61 -5.61
C ILE A 194 -3.03 -4.37 -5.51
N ALA A 195 -3.56 -4.37 -4.29
CA ALA A 195 -4.88 -3.82 -3.98
C ALA A 195 -4.73 -2.42 -3.38
N ILE A 196 -5.53 -1.45 -3.83
CA ILE A 196 -5.54 -0.09 -3.27
C ILE A 196 -6.94 0.22 -2.76
N ALA A 197 -7.02 0.55 -1.48
CA ALA A 197 -8.21 1.05 -0.81
C ALA A 197 -8.04 2.53 -0.49
N SER A 198 -9.08 3.33 -0.68
CA SER A 198 -9.02 4.77 -0.39
C SER A 198 -10.22 5.20 0.46
N PHE A 199 -9.98 5.99 1.49
CA PHE A 199 -11.05 6.64 2.26
C PHE A 199 -10.69 8.08 2.57
N VAL A 200 -11.71 8.94 2.77
CA VAL A 200 -11.51 10.36 3.01
C VAL A 200 -11.75 10.65 4.49
N LEU A 201 -10.80 11.36 5.11
CA LEU A 201 -10.97 11.90 6.46
C LEU A 201 -12.07 12.98 6.43
N PRO A 202 -13.09 12.91 7.31
CA PRO A 202 -14.13 13.94 7.35
C PRO A 202 -13.53 15.32 7.59
N ALA A 203 -13.89 16.30 6.75
CA ALA A 203 -13.46 17.69 6.93
C ALA A 203 -14.00 18.30 8.25
N SER A 204 -15.08 17.73 8.81
CA SER A 204 -15.64 18.11 10.11
C SER A 204 -14.77 17.71 11.31
N TYR A 205 -13.68 16.96 11.10
CA TYR A 205 -12.71 16.61 12.13
C TYR A 205 -11.80 17.80 12.47
N SER A 206 -12.38 18.97 12.67
CA SER A 206 -11.67 20.24 12.70
C SER A 206 -10.70 20.32 13.87
N ARG A 207 -11.10 19.81 15.04
CA ARG A 207 -10.28 19.77 16.26
C ARG A 207 -9.15 18.75 16.26
N GLY A 208 -9.00 17.90 15.23
CA GLY A 208 -7.84 17.01 15.07
C GLY A 208 -7.38 16.30 16.36
N GLY A 209 -6.09 16.01 16.45
CA GLY A 209 -5.43 15.62 17.69
C GLY A 209 -5.51 14.14 18.05
N LYS A 210 -6.57 13.43 17.67
CA LYS A 210 -6.75 12.01 18.03
C LYS A 210 -6.27 11.05 16.94
N ALA A 211 -5.79 9.90 17.38
CA ALA A 211 -5.53 8.77 16.51
C ALA A 211 -6.87 8.16 16.05
N VAL A 212 -6.98 7.92 14.75
CA VAL A 212 -8.10 7.15 14.18
C VAL A 212 -7.63 5.71 14.04
N SER A 213 -8.33 4.78 14.69
CA SER A 213 -8.07 3.36 14.50
C SER A 213 -9.02 2.80 13.45
N ALA A 214 -8.51 1.89 12.63
CA ALA A 214 -9.30 1.22 11.62
C ALA A 214 -8.92 -0.25 11.50
N LYS A 215 -9.94 -1.07 11.27
CA LYS A 215 -9.83 -2.49 10.96
C LYS A 215 -10.25 -2.73 9.53
N MET A 216 -9.42 -3.44 8.79
CA MET A 216 -9.69 -3.82 7.41
C MET A 216 -10.14 -5.28 7.35
N THR A 217 -11.15 -5.58 6.55
CA THR A 217 -11.55 -6.95 6.23
C THR A 217 -11.39 -7.18 4.74
N VAL A 218 -10.65 -8.23 4.36
CA VAL A 218 -10.48 -8.68 2.97
C VAL A 218 -11.50 -9.78 2.70
N ASN A 219 -12.32 -9.61 1.66
CA ASN A 219 -13.28 -10.62 1.19
C ASN A 219 -12.73 -11.29 -0.07
N TYR A 220 -12.78 -12.61 -0.11
CA TYR A 220 -12.30 -13.43 -1.21
C TYR A 220 -13.46 -13.95 -2.06
N PHE A 221 -13.22 -14.26 -3.34
CA PHE A 221 -14.26 -14.72 -4.28
C PHE A 221 -14.94 -16.05 -3.89
N ASP A 222 -14.28 -16.85 -3.06
CA ASP A 222 -14.83 -18.09 -2.51
C ASP A 222 -15.73 -17.87 -1.26
N GLY A 223 -15.89 -16.61 -0.84
CA GLY A 223 -16.69 -16.21 0.31
C GLY A 223 -15.91 -16.14 1.62
N TYR A 224 -14.63 -16.47 1.65
CA TYR A 224 -13.80 -16.31 2.85
C TYR A 224 -13.59 -14.83 3.20
N LYS A 225 -13.45 -14.54 4.49
CA LYS A 225 -13.23 -13.19 5.03
C LYS A 225 -12.07 -13.19 6.01
N LYS A 226 -11.09 -12.33 5.78
CA LYS A 226 -9.95 -12.13 6.66
C LYS A 226 -10.00 -10.76 7.33
N GLU A 227 -10.07 -10.75 8.65
CA GLU A 227 -9.87 -9.52 9.43
C GLU A 227 -8.37 -9.26 9.61
N MET A 228 -7.93 -8.08 9.18
CA MET A 228 -6.55 -7.64 9.30
C MET A 228 -6.30 -7.00 10.68
N LYS A 229 -5.03 -6.95 11.06
CA LYS A 229 -4.59 -6.26 12.28
C LYS A 229 -5.06 -4.80 12.25
N GLU A 230 -5.58 -4.34 13.39
CA GLU A 230 -5.97 -2.95 13.58
C GLU A 230 -4.75 -2.04 13.44
N PHE A 231 -4.90 -0.97 12.67
CA PHE A 231 -3.88 0.06 12.50
C PHE A 231 -4.44 1.41 12.93
N SER A 232 -3.55 2.34 13.24
CA SER A 232 -3.91 3.70 13.66
C SER A 232 -3.20 4.72 12.79
N VAL A 233 -3.92 5.78 12.44
CA VAL A 233 -3.38 6.95 11.73
C VAL A 233 -3.50 8.18 12.60
N ASN A 234 -2.45 9.01 12.61
CA ASN A 234 -2.46 10.29 13.30
C ASN A 234 -3.11 11.34 12.40
N VAL A 235 -4.12 12.03 12.94
CA VAL A 235 -4.79 13.13 12.25
C VAL A 235 -4.45 14.44 12.94
N GLY A 236 -3.88 15.36 12.18
CA GLY A 236 -3.54 16.71 12.63
C GLY A 236 -4.78 17.60 12.86
N TYR A 237 -4.57 18.77 13.46
CA TYR A 237 -5.59 19.80 13.59
C TYR A 237 -5.88 20.45 12.23
N SER A 238 -7.10 20.94 12.05
CA SER A 238 -7.47 21.64 10.82
C SER A 238 -6.55 22.85 10.56
N LYS A 239 -6.26 23.07 9.28
CA LYS A 239 -5.58 24.28 8.78
C LYS A 239 -6.29 25.58 9.18
N GLU A 240 -7.58 25.50 9.51
CA GLU A 240 -8.36 26.66 9.95
C GLU A 240 -7.87 27.25 11.27
N PHE A 241 -7.08 26.52 12.08
CA PHE A 241 -6.46 27.11 13.26
C PHE A 241 -5.30 28.07 12.96
N ILE A 242 -4.82 28.14 11.71
CA ILE A 242 -3.82 29.11 11.29
C ILE A 242 -4.54 30.32 10.70
N HIS A 243 -4.49 31.44 11.43
CA HIS A 243 -5.15 32.67 11.03
C HIS A 243 -4.13 33.74 10.60
N PRO A 244 -4.21 34.22 9.35
CA PRO A 244 -3.53 35.44 8.93
C PRO A 244 -4.00 36.64 9.72
N LYS A 245 -3.06 37.51 10.07
CA LYS A 245 -3.23 38.79 10.73
C LYS A 245 -2.58 39.88 9.88
N VAL A 246 -2.75 41.12 10.29
CA VAL A 246 -2.18 42.30 9.61
C VAL A 246 -0.65 42.22 9.65
N GLY A 247 0.00 42.71 8.59
CA GLY A 247 1.45 42.84 8.52
C GLY A 247 2.17 41.49 8.38
N ASN A 248 1.73 40.63 7.46
CA ASN A 248 2.38 39.34 7.17
C ASN A 248 2.59 38.42 8.40
N MET A 249 1.69 38.52 9.38
CA MET A 249 1.72 37.70 10.58
C MET A 249 0.68 36.59 10.49
N ILE A 250 1.01 35.40 10.97
CA ILE A 250 0.08 34.29 11.19
C ILE A 250 0.13 33.89 12.66
N THR A 251 -1.00 33.43 13.18
CA THR A 251 -1.11 32.92 14.56
C THR A 251 -1.87 31.61 14.56
N VAL A 252 -1.57 30.79 15.57
CA VAL A 252 -2.39 29.64 15.93
C VAL A 252 -3.54 30.10 16.83
N ASP A 253 -4.77 29.74 16.52
CA ASP A 253 -5.95 29.94 17.37
C ASP A 253 -6.00 28.92 18.51
N ASP A 254 -6.96 29.06 19.43
CA ASP A 254 -7.13 28.10 20.53
C ASP A 254 -7.65 26.76 20.01
N ILE A 255 -6.80 25.73 20.06
CA ILE A 255 -7.14 24.36 19.67
C ILE A 255 -7.98 23.63 20.73
N GLY A 256 -8.19 24.24 21.91
CA GLY A 256 -9.05 23.73 22.98
C GLY A 256 -8.37 22.75 23.93
N GLU A 257 -7.03 22.68 23.92
CA GLU A 257 -6.20 21.94 24.85
C GLU A 257 -4.89 22.67 25.14
N PRO A 258 -4.19 22.36 26.25
CA PRO A 258 -2.91 22.98 26.58
C PRO A 258 -1.84 22.73 25.51
N VAL A 259 -1.21 23.81 25.04
CA VAL A 259 -0.05 23.77 24.13
C VAL A 259 1.18 24.28 24.85
N TYR A 260 2.24 23.49 24.84
CA TYR A 260 3.49 23.78 25.55
C TYR A 260 4.61 24.26 24.62
N THR A 261 4.60 23.82 23.36
CA THR A 261 5.63 24.17 22.38
C THR A 261 5.01 24.41 21.01
N TYR A 262 5.62 25.30 20.24
CA TYR A 262 5.34 25.51 18.83
C TYR A 262 6.61 25.32 18.02
N GLN A 263 6.48 24.84 16.79
CA GLN A 263 7.53 24.86 15.79
C GLN A 263 6.88 25.12 14.43
N TRP A 264 7.07 26.32 13.90
CA TRP A 264 6.53 26.69 12.59
C TRP A 264 7.25 25.96 11.46
N GLN A 265 6.49 25.67 10.42
CA GLN A 265 6.97 25.06 9.19
C GLN A 265 6.45 25.82 7.97
N LYS A 266 7.27 25.86 6.93
CA LYS A 266 6.93 26.41 5.62
C LYS A 266 7.24 25.36 4.55
N ASP A 267 6.24 25.06 3.73
CA ASP A 267 6.33 24.08 2.64
C ASP A 267 6.87 22.70 3.10
N GLY A 268 6.57 22.33 4.35
CA GLY A 268 6.98 21.07 4.98
C GLY A 268 8.31 21.10 5.74
N GLU A 269 9.07 22.20 5.68
CA GLU A 269 10.34 22.34 6.38
C GLU A 269 10.22 23.22 7.63
N ASN A 270 10.96 22.88 8.69
CA ASN A 270 11.01 23.69 9.91
C ASN A 270 11.61 25.06 9.62
N ILE A 271 10.95 26.12 10.10
CA ILE A 271 11.53 27.46 10.15
C ILE A 271 12.38 27.55 11.43
N PRO A 272 13.72 27.61 11.34
CA PRO A 272 14.58 27.47 12.52
C PRO A 272 14.33 28.58 13.57
N GLY A 273 14.13 28.18 14.83
CA GLY A 273 13.96 29.12 15.94
C GLY A 273 12.54 29.66 16.13
N GLU A 274 11.64 29.45 15.16
CA GLU A 274 10.27 29.95 15.21
C GLU A 274 9.39 29.07 16.10
N THR A 275 9.40 29.40 17.40
CA THR A 275 8.77 28.62 18.47
C THR A 275 7.66 29.37 19.21
N ASN A 276 7.30 30.56 18.72
CA ASN A 276 6.21 31.36 19.27
C ASN A 276 4.86 30.92 18.72
N LYS A 277 3.77 31.26 19.42
CA LYS A 277 2.38 31.02 18.96
C LYS A 277 2.02 31.76 17.67
N PHE A 278 2.79 32.79 17.32
CA PHE A 278 2.69 33.57 16.09
C PHE A 278 4.00 33.53 15.32
N TYR A 279 3.92 33.75 14.02
CA TYR A 279 5.06 33.88 13.10
C TYR A 279 4.86 35.11 12.22
N HIS A 280 5.94 35.84 11.94
CA HIS A 280 5.96 37.02 11.09
C HIS A 280 6.98 36.84 9.97
N GLU A 281 6.55 37.05 8.73
CA GLU A 281 7.40 36.93 7.54
C GLU A 281 7.56 38.30 6.86
N GLU A 282 8.76 38.86 6.91
CA GLU A 282 9.05 40.18 6.33
C GLU A 282 8.73 40.24 4.83
N LYS A 283 9.04 39.16 4.10
CA LYS A 283 8.92 39.11 2.64
C LYS A 283 7.51 38.75 2.14
N GLY A 284 6.55 38.62 3.05
CA GLY A 284 5.18 38.23 2.73
C GLY A 284 4.91 36.74 2.86
N LEU A 285 3.68 36.44 3.28
CA LEU A 285 3.21 35.08 3.55
C LEU A 285 2.82 34.35 2.26
N ASN A 286 3.82 33.94 1.47
CA ASN A 286 3.61 33.06 0.33
C ASN A 286 4.13 31.65 0.66
N GLY A 287 3.28 30.64 0.46
CA GLY A 287 3.59 29.23 0.71
C GLY A 287 2.54 28.53 1.57
N ALA A 288 2.78 27.25 1.87
CA ALA A 288 1.97 26.47 2.77
C ALA A 288 2.58 26.48 4.18
N TYR A 289 1.86 27.00 5.17
CA TYR A 289 2.33 27.10 6.55
C TYR A 289 1.66 26.04 7.42
N SER A 290 2.45 25.27 8.16
CA SER A 290 1.99 24.31 9.17
C SER A 290 2.71 24.57 10.50
N VAL A 291 2.20 23.97 11.58
CA VAL A 291 2.81 24.11 12.92
C VAL A 291 2.83 22.77 13.62
N ILE A 292 3.98 22.37 14.15
CA ILE A 292 4.04 21.26 15.09
C ILE A 292 3.82 21.84 16.49
N VAL A 293 2.78 21.36 17.16
CA VAL A 293 2.44 21.72 18.54
C VAL A 293 2.72 20.56 19.47
N GLY A 294 3.26 20.86 20.65
CA GLY A 294 3.41 19.88 21.73
C GLY A 294 2.26 20.02 22.72
N THR A 295 1.49 18.95 22.89
CA THR A 295 0.37 18.86 23.84
C THR A 295 0.60 17.70 24.83
N ASP A 296 -0.35 17.48 25.73
CA ASP A 296 -0.32 16.33 26.66
C ASP A 296 -0.32 14.97 25.93
N GLU A 297 -0.87 14.93 24.70
CA GLU A 297 -0.90 13.72 23.86
C GLU A 297 0.37 13.56 22.98
N GLY A 298 1.36 14.44 23.16
CA GLY A 298 2.61 14.44 22.40
C GLY A 298 2.65 15.49 21.28
N LEU A 299 3.48 15.26 20.26
CA LEU A 299 3.61 16.16 19.12
C LEU A 299 2.49 15.94 18.11
N LYS A 300 1.85 17.02 17.68
CA LYS A 300 0.75 17.01 16.71
C LYS A 300 0.94 18.14 15.70
N THR A 301 0.48 17.93 14.48
CA THR A 301 0.60 18.93 13.42
C THR A 301 -0.72 19.68 13.23
N ILE A 302 -0.67 21.00 13.17
CA ILE A 302 -1.71 21.83 12.57
C ILE A 302 -1.46 21.85 11.07
N CYS A 303 -2.45 21.40 10.32
CA CYS A 303 -2.34 21.12 8.90
C CYS A 303 -1.98 22.34 8.05
N PRO A 304 -1.29 22.13 6.91
CA PRO A 304 -0.82 23.23 6.09
C PRO A 304 -1.96 24.15 5.61
N GLN A 305 -1.84 25.44 5.90
CA GLN A 305 -2.66 26.50 5.36
C GLN A 305 -1.90 27.16 4.21
N SER A 306 -2.40 26.97 2.99
CA SER A 306 -1.87 27.64 1.80
C SER A 306 -2.23 29.12 1.83
N LEU A 307 -1.22 29.97 1.93
CA LEU A 307 -1.33 31.41 1.85
C LEU A 307 -0.64 31.86 0.56
N TYR A 308 -1.44 32.41 -0.34
CA TYR A 308 -0.95 33.04 -1.56
C TYR A 308 -1.57 34.43 -1.60
N PHE A 309 -0.80 35.41 -1.15
CA PHE A 309 -1.14 36.79 -1.44
C PHE A 309 -0.62 37.03 -2.85
N ALA A 310 -1.53 37.15 -3.82
CA ALA A 310 -1.16 37.71 -5.12
C ALA A 310 -0.38 38.99 -4.82
N ALA A 311 0.82 39.13 -5.37
CA ALA A 311 1.48 40.43 -5.45
C ALA A 311 0.38 41.39 -5.91
N SER A 312 0.08 42.40 -5.09
CA SER A 312 -1.13 43.17 -5.28
C SER A 312 -1.08 43.78 -6.68
N ASP A 313 -1.88 43.26 -7.62
CA ASP A 313 -2.09 43.93 -8.93
C ASP A 313 -2.74 45.31 -8.71
N LYS A 314 -3.18 45.61 -7.48
CA LYS A 314 -3.52 46.96 -7.07
C LYS A 314 -2.26 47.78 -6.89
N LYS A 315 -2.02 48.59 -7.92
CA LYS A 315 -1.16 49.76 -7.87
C LYS A 315 -1.52 50.65 -6.67
N GLY A 316 -0.53 50.94 -5.82
CA GLY A 316 -0.76 51.70 -4.59
C GLY A 316 0.52 51.93 -3.79
N PHE A 317 0.35 52.49 -2.59
CA PHE A 317 1.43 52.68 -1.63
C PHE A 317 1.34 51.64 -0.52
N SER A 318 2.49 51.12 -0.08
CA SER A 318 2.66 50.37 1.17
C SER A 318 3.78 51.00 2.01
N THR A 319 3.75 50.73 3.31
CA THR A 319 4.76 51.19 4.27
C THR A 319 4.71 50.33 5.53
N GLU A 320 5.85 50.20 6.21
CA GLU A 320 5.96 49.49 7.49
C GLU A 320 5.12 50.16 8.59
N SER A 321 4.97 51.49 8.54
CA SER A 321 4.17 52.24 9.51
C SER A 321 3.51 53.47 8.90
N VAL A 322 2.23 53.63 9.18
CA VAL A 322 1.45 54.84 8.85
C VAL A 322 1.72 55.98 9.84
N ILE A 323 2.38 55.70 10.97
CA ILE A 323 2.76 56.66 12.01
C ILE A 323 4.28 56.75 12.07
N VAL A 324 4.82 57.94 11.79
CA VAL A 324 6.28 58.20 11.69
C VAL A 324 6.69 59.34 12.62
N ARG A 325 7.97 59.40 13.00
CA ARG A 325 8.49 60.47 13.87
C ARG A 325 8.83 61.72 13.08
N HIS A 326 8.59 62.89 13.67
CA HIS A 326 8.96 64.14 13.04
C HIS A 326 10.49 64.26 12.84
N GLY A 327 10.90 64.66 11.65
CA GLY A 327 12.32 64.89 11.31
C GLY A 327 13.15 63.63 11.09
N GLU A 328 12.57 62.43 11.20
CA GLU A 328 13.22 61.17 10.81
C GLU A 328 12.84 60.80 9.38
N ASP A 329 13.76 60.11 8.70
CA ASP A 329 13.51 59.54 7.38
C ASP A 329 12.58 58.33 7.51
N PHE A 330 11.61 58.21 6.62
CA PHE A 330 10.74 57.05 6.52
C PHE A 330 10.54 56.66 5.06
N GLU A 331 10.25 55.39 4.83
CA GLU A 331 10.13 54.84 3.49
C GLU A 331 8.67 54.50 3.14
N LEU A 332 8.31 54.81 1.89
CA LEU A 332 7.07 54.39 1.24
C LEU A 332 7.43 53.59 -0.01
N THR A 333 6.76 52.46 -0.22
CA THR A 333 6.94 51.62 -1.39
C THR A 333 5.75 51.76 -2.32
N LEU A 334 6.01 51.91 -3.62
CA LEU A 334 5.00 51.92 -4.68
C LEU A 334 4.85 50.51 -5.26
N ASP A 335 3.81 49.81 -4.82
CA ASP A 335 3.53 48.44 -5.23
C ASP A 335 2.79 48.38 -6.56
N GLY A 336 3.07 47.34 -7.35
CA GLY A 336 2.35 47.05 -8.60
C GLY A 336 2.74 47.94 -9.79
N PHE A 337 3.79 48.76 -9.69
CA PHE A 337 4.31 49.58 -10.78
C PHE A 337 5.60 49.01 -11.39
N ASN A 338 5.75 49.13 -12.71
CA ASN A 338 7.02 48.84 -13.37
C ASN A 338 7.89 50.12 -13.53
N ALA A 339 9.18 49.95 -13.85
CA ALA A 339 10.13 51.07 -13.94
C ALA A 339 9.72 52.16 -14.95
N ASP A 340 9.10 51.80 -16.07
CA ASP A 340 8.67 52.76 -17.09
C ASP A 340 7.42 53.54 -16.67
N GLU A 341 6.59 52.94 -15.82
CA GLU A 341 5.41 53.56 -15.24
C GLU A 341 5.77 54.54 -14.12
N LEU A 342 6.78 54.22 -13.32
CA LEU A 342 7.28 55.10 -12.26
C LEU A 342 7.92 56.37 -12.83
N LYS A 343 8.75 56.25 -13.88
CA LYS A 343 9.39 57.39 -14.58
C LYS A 343 8.42 58.37 -15.24
N LYS A 344 7.15 57.98 -15.42
CA LYS A 344 6.10 58.81 -16.04
C LYS A 344 5.22 59.52 -15.01
N GLY A 345 5.46 59.30 -13.72
CA GLY A 345 4.66 59.86 -12.66
C GLY A 345 5.45 60.80 -11.76
N GLU A 346 4.72 61.52 -10.92
CA GLU A 346 5.29 62.45 -9.94
C GLU A 346 4.67 62.19 -8.56
N VAL A 347 5.48 62.37 -7.52
CA VAL A 347 5.02 62.28 -6.12
C VAL A 347 4.91 63.67 -5.52
N PHE A 348 3.76 63.92 -4.90
CA PHE A 348 3.43 65.14 -4.18
C PHE A 348 3.13 64.81 -2.72
N VAL A 349 3.61 65.66 -1.81
CA VAL A 349 3.26 65.56 -0.39
C VAL A 349 2.48 66.80 0.01
N PHE A 350 1.28 66.59 0.51
CA PHE A 350 0.37 67.64 0.96
C PHE A 350 0.20 67.60 2.47
N ASP A 351 0.09 68.77 3.10
CA ASP A 351 -0.40 68.87 4.48
C ASP A 351 -1.94 68.70 4.53
N TYR A 352 -2.48 68.69 5.74
CA TYR A 352 -3.92 68.61 6.00
C TYR A 352 -4.74 69.79 5.45
N LYS A 353 -4.10 70.89 5.05
CA LYS A 353 -4.72 72.06 4.39
C LYS A 353 -4.64 71.96 2.86
N GLY A 354 -3.98 70.95 2.32
CA GLY A 354 -3.79 70.73 0.89
C GLY A 354 -2.64 71.54 0.28
N SER A 355 -1.76 72.12 1.10
CA SER A 355 -0.55 72.81 0.63
C SER A 355 0.59 71.81 0.40
N ILE A 356 1.35 72.01 -0.68
CA ILE A 356 2.51 71.17 -1.00
C ILE A 356 3.63 71.50 0.00
N VAL A 357 4.14 70.48 0.69
CA VAL A 357 5.15 70.65 1.75
C VAL A 357 6.57 70.27 1.33
N LEU A 358 6.72 69.49 0.26
CA LEU A 358 8.00 69.11 -0.33
C LEU A 358 7.98 69.36 -1.84
N ALA A 359 9.15 69.63 -2.43
CA ALA A 359 9.25 69.72 -3.88
C ALA A 359 8.78 68.41 -4.55
N PRO A 360 8.04 68.46 -5.68
CA PRO A 360 7.60 67.25 -6.36
C PRO A 360 8.78 66.36 -6.79
N ILE A 361 8.61 65.05 -6.65
CA ILE A 361 9.62 64.06 -7.04
C ILE A 361 9.22 63.47 -8.40
N SER A 362 10.05 63.68 -9.44
CA SER A 362 9.72 63.29 -10.83
C SER A 362 10.48 62.06 -11.37
N ASP A 363 11.65 61.71 -10.81
CA ASP A 363 12.34 60.44 -11.12
C ASP A 363 12.02 59.41 -10.03
N VAL A 364 10.76 58.99 -10.02
CA VAL A 364 10.20 58.18 -8.93
C VAL A 364 10.80 56.78 -8.97
N GLN A 365 11.41 56.36 -7.86
CA GLN A 365 11.85 54.98 -7.65
C GLN A 365 10.75 54.17 -6.96
N GLN A 366 10.93 52.84 -6.92
CA GLN A 366 9.97 51.95 -6.28
C GLN A 366 9.85 52.22 -4.77
N THR A 367 10.97 52.55 -4.11
CA THR A 367 10.99 53.02 -2.72
C THR A 367 11.31 54.51 -2.69
N ILE A 368 10.54 55.26 -1.91
CA ILE A 368 10.67 56.70 -1.74
C ILE A 368 10.95 56.98 -0.27
N THR A 369 12.08 57.63 -0.01
CA THR A 369 12.44 58.11 1.34
C THR A 369 11.96 59.55 1.50
N LEU A 370 11.20 59.82 2.55
CA LEU A 370 10.65 61.13 2.87
C LEU A 370 11.06 61.55 4.30
N ASN A 371 11.27 62.85 4.49
CA ASN A 371 11.50 63.45 5.80
C ASN A 371 10.51 64.60 6.00
N LEU A 372 9.74 64.56 7.10
CA LEU A 372 8.75 65.57 7.41
C LEU A 372 9.01 66.15 8.80
N SER A 373 9.39 67.43 8.86
CA SER A 373 9.88 68.05 10.10
C SER A 373 8.79 68.55 11.04
N HIS A 374 7.52 68.55 10.63
CA HIS A 374 6.41 69.06 11.44
C HIS A 374 5.42 67.95 11.76
N VAL A 375 4.90 68.00 12.99
CA VAL A 375 3.85 67.09 13.46
C VAL A 375 2.54 67.41 12.74
N GLY A 376 1.85 66.39 12.24
CA GLY A 376 0.61 66.58 11.50
C GLY A 376 0.19 65.39 10.65
N ALA A 377 -0.97 65.53 10.01
CA ALA A 377 -1.44 64.58 9.01
C ALA A 377 -1.05 65.05 7.62
N TYR A 378 -0.49 64.12 6.84
CA TYR A 378 -0.01 64.35 5.48
C TYR A 378 -0.67 63.38 4.52
N VAL A 379 -0.83 63.82 3.27
CA VAL A 379 -1.27 62.99 2.17
C VAL A 379 -0.15 62.93 1.14
N VAL A 380 0.36 61.72 0.90
CA VAL A 380 1.31 61.47 -0.18
C VAL A 380 0.52 60.98 -1.39
N ALA A 381 0.75 61.61 -2.54
CA ALA A 381 0.06 61.30 -3.78
C ALA A 381 1.05 61.01 -4.90
N PHE A 382 0.88 59.88 -5.57
CA PHE A 382 1.56 59.57 -6.82
C PHE A 382 0.59 59.76 -7.99
N THR A 383 0.98 60.55 -8.99
CA THR A 383 0.14 60.86 -10.15
C THR A 383 0.80 60.42 -11.45
N GLN A 384 0.06 59.71 -12.30
CA GLN A 384 0.46 59.34 -13.65
C GLN A 384 -0.45 60.05 -14.66
N GLY A 385 0.00 61.20 -15.17
CA GLY A 385 -0.79 62.05 -16.07
C GLY A 385 -2.06 62.63 -15.41
N LYS A 386 -3.02 63.06 -16.23
CA LYS A 386 -4.19 63.86 -15.77
C LYS A 386 -5.30 63.10 -15.03
N HIS A 387 -5.29 61.76 -15.01
CA HIS A 387 -6.46 60.97 -14.59
C HIS A 387 -6.20 59.81 -13.63
N LYS A 388 -4.94 59.47 -13.30
CA LYS A 388 -4.62 58.39 -12.36
C LYS A 388 -3.84 58.93 -11.17
N LYS A 389 -4.45 58.87 -9.98
CA LYS A 389 -3.90 59.32 -8.71
C LYS A 389 -4.02 58.21 -7.67
N TYR A 390 -2.90 57.89 -7.04
CA TYR A 390 -2.80 56.97 -5.93
C TYR A 390 -2.41 57.78 -4.71
N THR A 391 -3.00 57.49 -3.54
CA THR A 391 -2.76 58.29 -2.34
C THR A 391 -2.62 57.41 -1.12
N THR A 392 -1.73 57.80 -0.21
CA THR A 392 -1.67 57.27 1.15
C THR A 392 -1.68 58.41 2.16
N LYS A 393 -2.08 58.09 3.39
CA LYS A 393 -2.05 59.02 4.52
C LYS A 393 -0.88 58.65 5.42
N VAL A 394 -0.19 59.65 5.93
CA VAL A 394 0.90 59.48 6.91
C VAL A 394 0.63 60.42 8.07
N ILE A 395 0.79 59.93 9.30
CA ILE A 395 0.67 60.72 10.52
C ILE A 395 2.07 60.90 11.09
N VAL A 396 2.56 62.13 11.11
CA VAL A 396 3.82 62.50 11.73
C VAL A 396 3.55 62.90 13.17
N LYS A 397 4.23 62.28 14.13
CA LYS A 397 4.12 62.55 15.56
C LYS A 397 5.42 63.03 16.18
#